data_AF-A0A3S9HVZ7-F1
#
_entry.id   AF-A0A3S9HVZ7-F1
#
_cell.length_a   1.000
_cell.length_b   1.000
_cell.length_c   1.000
_cell.angle_alpha   90.00
_cell.angle_beta   90.00
_cell.angle_gamma   90.00
#
_symmetry.space_group_name_H-M   'P 1'
#
loop_
_entity.id
_entity.type
_entity.pdbx_description
1 polymer ?
#
loop_
_entity_poly.entity_id
_entity_poly.type
_entity_poly.pdbx_seq_one_letter_code
_entity_poly.pdbx_strand_id
1 'polypeptide(L)'
;MQPRIPRQSVSEPGGHRADHDVRLGEELAAVVSGARRRAVRDGDRQIDTAHLLHSLLEHDPEVRAVFEGGPQLARLLAYLVQRSIGYGLRWQGSVEDSGAVPVVTEADGLSPLAAGAMEYAHERAAGRGVDRANGVDLLAAVVTDPEARAVEVLTRAGIDTEALLTGLEGRVPDSH
;
A
#
# COMPACT_ATOMS: atom_id res chain seq x y z
N MET A 1 33.70 -33.29 25.09
CA MET A 1 32.52 -32.42 25.26
C MET A 1 32.45 -31.50 24.05
N GLN A 2 31.60 -31.80 23.05
CA GLN A 2 31.40 -30.93 21.88
C GLN A 2 30.23 -29.98 22.16
N PRO A 3 30.29 -28.69 21.80
CA PRO A 3 29.15 -27.80 21.93
C PRO A 3 28.16 -28.07 20.79
N ARG A 4 26.91 -28.39 21.14
CA ARG A 4 25.80 -28.53 20.20
C ARG A 4 25.30 -27.13 19.82
N ILE A 5 25.41 -26.78 18.54
CA ILE A 5 24.73 -25.61 17.96
C ILE A 5 23.23 -25.95 17.84
N PRO A 6 22.31 -25.13 18.36
CA PRO A 6 20.88 -25.31 18.10
C PRO A 6 20.60 -25.04 16.62
N ARG A 7 20.07 -26.03 15.91
CA ARG A 7 19.53 -25.85 14.57
C ARG A 7 18.29 -24.96 14.69
N GLN A 8 18.38 -23.73 14.18
CA GLN A 8 17.21 -22.90 13.92
C GLN A 8 16.42 -23.55 12.78
N SER A 9 15.19 -23.96 13.09
CA SER A 9 14.19 -24.37 12.10
C SER A 9 13.91 -23.18 11.20
N VAL A 10 14.25 -23.31 9.91
CA VAL A 10 13.81 -22.39 8.87
C VAL A 10 12.31 -22.64 8.68
N SER A 11 11.48 -21.76 9.22
CA SER A 11 10.05 -21.73 8.89
C SER A 11 9.92 -21.33 7.42
N GLU A 12 9.31 -22.18 6.59
CA GLU A 12 9.09 -21.91 5.18
C GLU A 12 8.07 -20.76 4.99
N PRO A 13 8.44 -19.63 4.37
CA PRO A 13 7.56 -18.46 4.23
C PRO A 13 6.48 -18.60 3.13
N GLY A 14 6.43 -19.72 2.41
CA GLY A 14 5.72 -19.82 1.12
C GLY A 14 4.18 -19.86 1.18
N GLY A 15 3.60 -20.28 2.31
CA GLY A 15 2.16 -20.54 2.40
C GLY A 15 1.29 -19.29 2.51
N HIS A 16 1.73 -18.28 3.27
CA HIS A 16 0.94 -17.07 3.51
C HIS A 16 0.94 -16.16 2.27
N ARG A 17 2.11 -15.99 1.66
CA ARG A 17 2.28 -15.18 0.44
C ARG A 17 1.40 -15.66 -0.72
N ALA A 18 1.35 -16.97 -0.94
CA ALA A 18 0.55 -17.56 -2.01
C ALA A 18 -0.96 -17.41 -1.76
N ASP A 19 -1.43 -17.51 -0.50
CA ASP A 19 -2.85 -17.30 -0.17
C ASP A 19 -3.28 -15.83 -0.34
N HIS A 20 -2.39 -14.88 -0.01
CA HIS A 20 -2.62 -13.47 -0.32
C HIS A 20 -2.63 -13.21 -1.83
N ASP A 21 -1.63 -13.69 -2.58
CA ASP A 21 -1.57 -13.54 -4.04
C ASP A 21 -2.81 -14.14 -4.75
N VAL A 22 -3.40 -15.22 -4.21
CA VAL A 22 -4.63 -15.84 -4.72
C VAL A 22 -5.88 -14.97 -4.50
N ARG A 23 -5.91 -14.14 -3.45
CA ARG A 23 -7.00 -13.18 -3.18
C ARG A 23 -6.84 -11.87 -3.95
N LEU A 24 -5.68 -11.60 -4.53
CA LEU A 24 -5.42 -10.41 -5.34
C LEU A 24 -5.90 -10.60 -6.78
N GLY A 25 -6.50 -9.57 -7.37
CA GLY A 25 -6.60 -9.47 -8.82
C GLY A 25 -5.21 -9.36 -9.47
N GLU A 26 -5.09 -9.70 -10.76
CA GLU A 26 -3.80 -9.62 -11.50
C GLU A 26 -3.19 -8.21 -11.44
N GLU A 27 -4.05 -7.19 -11.52
CA GLU A 27 -3.67 -5.78 -11.42
C GLU A 27 -3.08 -5.45 -10.04
N LEU A 28 -3.72 -5.91 -8.96
CA LEU A 28 -3.25 -5.67 -7.60
C LEU A 28 -1.96 -6.45 -7.29
N ALA A 29 -1.79 -7.64 -7.86
CA ALA A 29 -0.53 -8.38 -7.80
C ALA A 29 0.62 -7.63 -8.51
N ALA A 30 0.34 -6.98 -9.64
CA ALA A 30 1.31 -6.14 -10.33
C ALA A 30 1.69 -4.90 -9.50
N VAL A 31 0.71 -4.28 -8.82
CA VAL A 31 0.91 -3.18 -7.86
C VAL A 31 1.83 -3.61 -6.71
N VAL A 32 1.55 -4.73 -6.05
CA VAL A 32 2.40 -5.23 -4.94
C VAL A 32 3.82 -5.54 -5.43
N SER A 33 3.94 -6.13 -6.62
CA SER A 33 5.23 -6.42 -7.24
C SER A 33 6.02 -5.15 -7.56
N GLY A 34 5.38 -4.10 -8.09
CA GLY A 34 5.99 -2.80 -8.37
C GLY A 34 6.42 -2.07 -7.10
N ALA A 35 5.56 -2.06 -6.08
CA ALA A 35 5.84 -1.51 -4.77
C ALA A 35 7.07 -2.18 -4.12
N ARG A 36 7.16 -3.52 -4.21
CA ARG A 36 8.31 -4.29 -3.71
C ARG A 36 9.61 -3.92 -4.41
N ARG A 37 9.62 -3.82 -5.74
CA ARG A 37 10.82 -3.41 -6.50
C ARG A 37 11.29 -2.02 -6.10
N ARG A 38 10.35 -1.13 -5.78
CA ARG A 38 10.63 0.24 -5.33
C ARG A 38 11.20 0.28 -3.93
N ALA A 39 10.60 -0.43 -2.97
CA ALA A 39 11.13 -0.53 -1.61
C ALA A 39 12.59 -1.03 -1.58
N VAL A 40 12.89 -2.08 -2.37
CA VAL A 40 14.26 -2.59 -2.51
C VAL A 40 15.22 -1.55 -3.10
N ARG A 41 14.78 -0.81 -4.13
CA ARG A 41 15.59 0.23 -4.77
C ARG A 41 15.88 1.39 -3.83
N ASP A 42 14.88 1.76 -3.02
CA ASP A 42 14.94 2.88 -2.08
C ASP A 42 15.67 2.49 -0.77
N GLY A 43 16.02 1.19 -0.61
CA GLY A 43 16.74 0.67 0.57
C GLY A 43 15.84 0.43 1.79
N ASP A 44 14.53 0.41 1.58
CA ASP A 44 13.54 0.23 2.64
C ASP A 44 13.38 -1.26 2.98
N ARG A 45 13.24 -1.55 4.28
CA ARG A 45 13.02 -2.91 4.78
C ARG A 45 11.58 -3.39 4.57
N GLN A 46 10.66 -2.45 4.35
CA GLN A 46 9.23 -2.69 4.22
C GLN A 46 8.64 -1.89 3.05
N ILE A 47 7.57 -2.43 2.47
CA ILE A 47 6.67 -1.77 1.54
C ILE A 47 5.69 -0.94 2.36
N ASP A 48 5.79 0.37 2.25
CA ASP A 48 4.91 1.35 2.92
C ASP A 48 3.73 1.79 2.02
N THR A 49 2.77 2.53 2.57
CA THR A 49 1.59 2.97 1.80
C THR A 49 1.94 3.92 0.63
N ALA A 50 3.06 4.64 0.70
CA ALA A 50 3.53 5.47 -0.42
C ALA A 50 4.10 4.63 -1.57
N HIS A 51 4.73 3.49 -1.29
CA HIS A 51 5.13 2.52 -2.32
C HIS A 51 3.91 1.95 -3.05
N LEU A 52 2.86 1.60 -2.30
CA LEU A 52 1.59 1.14 -2.86
C LEU A 52 0.95 2.21 -3.73
N LEU A 53 0.82 3.44 -3.23
CA LEU A 53 0.28 4.58 -3.99
C LEU A 53 1.05 4.83 -5.29
N HIS A 54 2.39 4.82 -5.24
CA HIS A 54 3.20 4.98 -6.44
C HIS A 54 2.90 3.86 -7.45
N SER A 55 2.88 2.61 -6.99
CA SER A 55 2.68 1.48 -7.89
C SER A 55 1.25 1.43 -8.46
N LEU A 56 0.24 1.86 -7.70
CA LEU A 56 -1.13 2.04 -8.18
C LEU A 56 -1.18 3.04 -9.33
N LEU A 57 -0.61 4.24 -9.15
CA LEU A 57 -0.56 5.26 -10.20
C LEU A 57 0.19 4.79 -11.46
N GLU A 58 1.17 3.90 -11.30
CA GLU A 58 1.91 3.34 -12.42
C GLU A 58 1.09 2.30 -13.20
N HIS A 59 0.39 1.40 -12.51
CA HIS A 59 -0.20 0.20 -13.12
C HIS A 59 -1.72 0.31 -13.39
N ASP A 60 -2.45 1.08 -12.59
CA ASP A 60 -3.92 1.13 -12.62
C ASP A 60 -4.42 2.44 -13.27
N PRO A 61 -5.06 2.37 -14.46
CA PRO A 61 -5.60 3.55 -15.13
C PRO A 61 -6.83 4.14 -14.44
N GLU A 62 -7.64 3.34 -13.75
CA GLU A 62 -8.80 3.83 -13.00
C GLU A 62 -8.37 4.66 -11.80
N VAL A 63 -7.32 4.23 -11.09
CA VAL A 63 -6.69 5.02 -10.03
C VAL A 63 -6.10 6.32 -10.58
N ARG A 64 -5.44 6.28 -11.74
CA ARG A 64 -4.94 7.49 -12.39
C ARG A 64 -6.08 8.48 -12.71
N ALA A 65 -7.21 7.98 -13.20
CA ALA A 65 -8.38 8.78 -13.55
C ALA A 65 -9.00 9.52 -12.35
N VAL A 66 -8.82 9.01 -11.12
CA VAL A 66 -9.25 9.72 -9.90
C VAL A 66 -8.53 11.06 -9.72
N PHE A 67 -7.31 11.20 -10.22
CA PHE A 67 -6.49 12.41 -10.10
C PHE A 67 -6.45 13.24 -11.38
N GLU A 68 -7.21 12.87 -12.41
CA GLU A 68 -7.30 13.61 -13.66
C GLU A 68 -8.08 14.93 -13.46
N GLY A 69 -7.71 15.96 -14.22
CA GLY A 69 -8.41 17.26 -14.21
C GLY A 69 -7.61 18.44 -13.65
N GLY A 70 -6.34 18.25 -13.26
CA GLY A 70 -5.50 19.37 -12.80
C GLY A 70 -4.02 19.06 -12.59
N PRO A 71 -3.21 20.05 -12.18
CA PRO A 71 -1.78 19.91 -11.93
C PRO A 71 -1.41 18.99 -10.75
N GLN A 72 -2.41 18.51 -9.99
CA GLN A 72 -2.25 17.66 -8.81
C GLN A 72 -1.50 16.37 -9.13
N LEU A 73 -1.87 15.66 -10.21
CA LEU A 73 -1.22 14.39 -10.56
C LEU A 73 0.27 14.57 -10.84
N ALA A 74 0.65 15.64 -11.55
CA ALA A 74 2.06 15.95 -11.81
C ALA A 74 2.82 16.25 -10.51
N ARG A 75 2.22 17.00 -9.57
CA ARG A 75 2.83 17.26 -8.25
C ARG A 75 2.95 15.99 -7.42
N LEU A 76 1.92 15.14 -7.43
CA LEU A 76 1.91 13.86 -6.73
C LEU A 76 3.05 12.97 -7.22
N LEU A 77 3.19 12.81 -8.53
CA LEU A 77 4.29 12.07 -9.13
C LEU A 77 5.65 12.69 -8.79
N ALA A 78 5.76 14.02 -8.81
CA ALA A 78 6.99 14.72 -8.41
C ALA A 78 7.39 14.44 -6.95
N TYR A 79 6.45 14.48 -6.00
CA TYR A 79 6.71 14.15 -4.59
C TYR A 79 7.11 12.67 -4.43
N LEU A 80 6.41 11.77 -5.11
CA LEU A 80 6.71 10.33 -5.07
C LEU A 80 8.09 9.99 -5.65
N VAL A 81 8.55 10.73 -6.66
CA VAL A 81 9.90 10.58 -7.23
C VAL A 81 10.97 11.20 -6.32
N GLN A 82 10.70 12.35 -5.68
CA GLN A 82 11.64 12.97 -4.72
C GLN A 82 12.03 12.03 -3.58
N ARG A 83 11.08 11.22 -3.09
CA ARG A 83 11.34 10.16 -2.10
C ARG A 83 12.41 9.19 -2.59
N SER A 84 12.26 8.68 -3.82
CA SER A 84 13.16 7.66 -4.39
C SER A 84 14.59 8.14 -4.68
N ILE A 85 14.85 9.46 -4.58
CA ILE A 85 16.18 10.06 -4.80
C ILE A 85 16.80 10.64 -3.50
N GLY A 86 16.16 10.46 -2.34
CA GLY A 86 16.77 10.76 -1.04
C GLY A 86 16.81 12.23 -0.63
N TYR A 87 15.96 13.11 -1.19
CA TYR A 87 15.91 14.52 -0.80
C TYR A 87 14.67 14.85 0.05
N GLY A 88 14.90 15.38 1.26
CA GLY A 88 13.96 16.29 1.94
C GLY A 88 12.94 15.70 2.92
N LEU A 89 12.80 14.37 3.03
CA LEU A 89 11.80 13.76 3.92
C LEU A 89 12.45 12.67 4.78
N ARG A 90 12.33 12.78 6.11
CA ARG A 90 12.92 11.87 7.12
C ARG A 90 12.20 10.51 7.17
N TRP A 91 12.04 9.85 6.03
CA TRP A 91 11.21 8.65 5.90
C TRP A 91 12.04 7.37 5.79
N GLN A 92 13.29 7.46 5.35
CA GLN A 92 14.19 6.30 5.22
C GLN A 92 14.36 5.61 6.58
N GLY A 93 13.95 4.35 6.65
CA GLY A 93 14.11 3.49 7.83
C GLY A 93 13.16 3.77 9.01
N SER A 94 12.20 4.68 8.88
CA SER A 94 11.13 4.85 9.88
C SER A 94 9.95 3.96 9.52
N VAL A 95 9.53 3.11 10.45
CA VAL A 95 8.32 2.28 10.28
C VAL A 95 7.11 3.20 10.23
N GLU A 96 6.22 2.95 9.26
CA GLU A 96 4.86 3.46 9.28
C GLU A 96 4.08 2.71 10.36
N ASP A 97 3.72 3.39 11.43
CA ASP A 97 3.06 2.80 12.58
C ASP A 97 1.93 3.72 13.01
N SER A 98 0.72 3.16 13.19
CA SER A 98 -0.43 3.85 13.79
C SER A 98 -0.47 3.70 15.33
N GLY A 99 0.61 3.18 15.94
CA GLY A 99 0.71 2.91 17.37
C GLY A 99 -0.04 1.66 17.84
N ALA A 100 -0.56 0.84 16.93
CA ALA A 100 -1.22 -0.42 17.26
C ALA A 100 -0.18 -1.50 17.58
N VAL A 101 -0.34 -2.19 18.72
CA VAL A 101 0.60 -3.24 19.15
C VAL A 101 0.69 -4.32 18.06
N PRO A 102 1.89 -4.64 17.55
CA PRO A 102 2.02 -5.56 16.45
C PRO A 102 1.64 -6.96 16.92
N VAL A 103 0.48 -7.45 16.48
CA VAL A 103 0.28 -8.89 16.36
C VAL A 103 1.22 -9.31 15.24
N VAL A 104 2.37 -9.86 15.60
CA VAL A 104 3.43 -10.25 14.66
C VAL A 104 2.88 -11.27 13.67
N THR A 105 2.45 -10.77 12.53
CA THR A 105 2.79 -11.34 11.24
C THR A 105 3.53 -10.24 10.51
N GLU A 106 4.85 -10.39 10.36
CA GLU A 106 5.58 -9.64 9.32
C GLU A 106 5.00 -10.09 7.97
N ALA A 107 3.86 -9.52 7.59
CA ALA A 107 3.14 -9.86 6.38
C ALA A 107 4.02 -9.42 5.20
N ASP A 108 4.74 -10.36 4.61
CA ASP A 108 5.39 -10.23 3.29
C ASP A 108 6.32 -9.01 3.08
N GLY A 109 6.82 -8.42 4.16
CA GLY A 109 7.59 -7.18 4.13
C GLY A 109 6.76 -5.93 3.85
N LEU A 110 5.48 -5.89 4.25
CA LEU A 110 4.66 -4.67 4.32
C LEU A 110 4.87 -3.94 5.65
N SER A 111 4.64 -2.62 5.68
CA SER A 111 4.45 -1.88 6.93
C SER A 111 3.10 -2.26 7.57
N PRO A 112 2.91 -2.07 8.89
CA PRO A 112 1.62 -2.25 9.54
C PRO A 112 0.46 -1.54 8.84
N LEU A 113 0.66 -0.28 8.44
CA LEU A 113 -0.33 0.52 7.72
C LEU A 113 -0.62 -0.02 6.32
N ALA A 114 0.41 -0.47 5.59
CA ALA A 114 0.23 -1.09 4.29
C ALA A 114 -0.52 -2.44 4.39
N ALA A 115 -0.23 -3.24 5.41
CA ALA A 115 -0.95 -4.50 5.66
C ALA A 115 -2.42 -4.25 5.98
N GLY A 116 -2.71 -3.31 6.90
CA GLY A 116 -4.08 -2.93 7.24
C GLY A 116 -4.85 -2.39 6.02
N ALA A 117 -4.20 -1.60 5.16
CA ALA A 117 -4.83 -1.13 3.93
C ALA A 117 -5.16 -2.27 2.95
N MET A 118 -4.30 -3.29 2.83
CA MET A 118 -4.58 -4.47 1.99
C MET A 118 -5.77 -5.26 2.53
N GLU A 119 -5.84 -5.47 3.85
CA GLU A 119 -6.97 -6.14 4.50
C GLU A 119 -8.28 -5.37 4.29
N TYR A 120 -8.27 -4.06 4.54
CA TYR A 120 -9.45 -3.22 4.36
C TYR A 120 -9.92 -3.15 2.89
N ALA A 121 -8.99 -3.18 1.93
CA ALA A 121 -9.34 -3.26 0.51
C ALA A 121 -10.13 -4.56 0.19
N HIS A 122 -9.72 -5.69 0.79
CA HIS A 122 -10.46 -6.95 0.65
C HIS A 122 -11.83 -6.90 1.31
N GLU A 123 -11.95 -6.33 2.51
CA GLU A 123 -13.24 -6.13 3.18
C GLU A 123 -14.18 -5.27 2.33
N ARG A 124 -13.65 -4.22 1.71
CA ARG A 124 -14.40 -3.32 0.84
C ARG A 124 -14.90 -4.01 -0.43
N ALA A 125 -14.10 -4.89 -1.02
CA ALA A 125 -14.50 -5.71 -2.17
C ALA A 125 -15.60 -6.72 -1.79
N ALA A 126 -15.41 -7.41 -0.65
CA ALA A 126 -16.39 -8.35 -0.11
C ALA A 126 -17.73 -7.66 0.23
N GLY A 127 -17.69 -6.43 0.74
CA GLY A 127 -18.88 -5.61 0.99
C GLY A 127 -19.70 -5.28 -0.28
N ARG A 128 -19.08 -5.35 -1.46
CA ARG A 128 -19.76 -5.25 -2.77
C ARG A 128 -20.09 -6.60 -3.41
N GLY A 129 -19.84 -7.70 -2.71
CA GLY A 129 -20.03 -9.05 -3.25
C GLY A 129 -19.01 -9.43 -4.33
N VAL A 130 -17.83 -8.79 -4.36
CA VAL A 130 -16.75 -9.11 -5.30
C VAL A 130 -15.63 -9.82 -4.55
N ASP A 131 -15.19 -10.97 -5.06
CA ASP A 131 -14.18 -11.81 -4.40
C ASP A 131 -12.77 -11.21 -4.38
N ARG A 132 -12.50 -10.22 -5.24
CA ARG A 132 -11.17 -9.64 -5.45
C ARG A 132 -11.22 -8.12 -5.36
N ALA A 133 -10.33 -7.54 -4.55
CA ALA A 133 -10.12 -6.11 -4.48
C ALA A 133 -9.45 -5.58 -5.75
N ASN A 134 -9.88 -4.40 -6.18
CA ASN A 134 -9.25 -3.64 -7.27
C ASN A 134 -8.36 -2.50 -6.73
N GLY A 135 -7.69 -1.75 -7.61
CA GLY A 135 -6.82 -0.67 -7.15
C GLY A 135 -7.57 0.52 -6.56
N VAL A 136 -8.83 0.76 -6.93
CA VAL A 136 -9.70 1.78 -6.30
C VAL A 136 -10.03 1.40 -4.85
N ASP A 137 -10.21 0.10 -4.54
CA ASP A 137 -10.37 -0.38 -3.17
C ASP A 137 -9.13 -0.12 -2.34
N LEU A 138 -7.96 -0.46 -2.89
CA LEU A 138 -6.71 -0.20 -2.21
C LEU A 138 -6.47 1.31 -2.06
N LEU A 139 -6.82 2.12 -3.05
CA LEU A 139 -6.72 3.58 -2.95
C LEU A 139 -7.60 4.12 -1.82
N ALA A 140 -8.86 3.67 -1.71
CA ALA A 140 -9.74 4.05 -0.62
C ALA A 140 -9.18 3.62 0.75
N ALA A 141 -8.58 2.44 0.81
CA ALA A 141 -7.98 1.91 2.02
C ALA A 141 -6.75 2.72 2.48
N VAL A 142 -5.81 3.02 1.58
CA VAL A 142 -4.58 3.74 1.95
C VAL A 142 -4.84 5.19 2.39
N VAL A 143 -5.97 5.78 2.01
CA VAL A 143 -6.34 7.15 2.42
C VAL A 143 -7.18 7.21 3.69
N THR A 144 -7.56 6.06 4.26
CA THR A 144 -8.43 6.01 5.46
C THR A 144 -7.68 6.42 6.73
N ASP A 145 -6.41 6.05 6.88
CA ASP A 145 -5.60 6.41 8.05
C ASP A 145 -4.78 7.69 7.79
N PRO A 146 -5.01 8.79 8.54
CA PRO A 146 -4.28 10.05 8.34
C PRO A 146 -2.78 9.96 8.66
N GLU A 147 -2.34 8.94 9.39
CA GLU A 147 -0.93 8.69 9.71
C GLU A 147 -0.19 7.94 8.57
N ALA A 148 -0.92 7.47 7.55
CA ALA A 148 -0.33 6.85 6.37
C ALA A 148 0.57 7.80 5.60
N ARG A 149 1.71 7.29 5.13
CA ARG A 149 2.62 8.05 4.26
C ARG A 149 1.95 8.45 2.96
N ALA A 150 1.05 7.62 2.43
CA ALA A 150 0.22 7.95 1.29
C ALA A 150 -0.56 9.26 1.53
N VAL A 151 -1.21 9.42 2.68
CA VAL A 151 -1.93 10.64 3.05
C VAL A 151 -0.99 11.84 3.19
N GLU A 152 0.17 11.66 3.82
CA GLU A 152 1.20 12.70 3.91
C GLU A 152 1.64 13.18 2.51
N VAL A 153 1.87 12.26 1.57
CA VAL A 153 2.25 12.54 0.17
C VAL A 153 1.13 13.28 -0.57
N LEU A 154 -0.10 12.77 -0.49
CA LEU A 154 -1.27 13.36 -1.15
C LEU A 154 -1.50 14.79 -0.67
N THR A 155 -1.43 15.00 0.64
CA THR A 155 -1.60 16.32 1.26
C THR A 155 -0.52 17.30 0.78
N ARG A 156 0.74 16.87 0.72
CA ARG A 156 1.83 17.71 0.18
C ARG A 156 1.67 18.03 -1.31
N ALA A 157 1.05 17.14 -2.08
CA ALA A 157 0.68 17.39 -3.47
C ALA A 157 -0.50 18.37 -3.63
N GLY A 158 -1.13 18.78 -2.52
CA GLY A 158 -2.29 19.67 -2.49
C GLY A 158 -3.58 18.94 -2.84
N ILE A 159 -3.67 17.65 -2.50
CA ILE A 159 -4.88 16.84 -2.64
C ILE A 159 -5.57 16.80 -1.28
N ASP A 160 -6.87 17.13 -1.27
CA ASP A 160 -7.74 16.98 -0.12
C ASP A 160 -8.11 15.50 0.03
N THR A 161 -7.56 14.85 1.07
CA THR A 161 -7.74 13.41 1.28
C THR A 161 -9.11 13.05 1.82
N GLU A 162 -9.79 13.96 2.54
CA GLU A 162 -11.17 13.75 2.99
C GLU A 162 -12.14 13.81 1.81
N ALA A 163 -11.98 14.81 0.94
CA ALA A 163 -12.77 14.93 -0.28
C ALA A 163 -12.50 13.76 -1.25
N LEU A 164 -11.24 13.32 -1.34
CA LEU A 164 -10.85 12.14 -2.12
C LEU A 164 -11.54 10.88 -1.59
N LEU A 165 -11.47 10.60 -0.28
CA LEU A 165 -12.11 9.42 0.32
C LEU A 165 -13.62 9.44 0.10
N THR A 166 -14.26 10.58 0.35
CA THR A 166 -15.70 10.77 0.09
C THR A 166 -16.05 10.47 -1.36
N GLY A 167 -15.24 10.95 -2.30
CA GLY A 167 -15.41 10.69 -3.74
C GLY A 167 -15.21 9.23 -4.13
N LEU A 168 -14.34 8.49 -3.43
CA LEU A 168 -14.12 7.06 -3.64
C LEU A 168 -15.25 6.21 -3.05
N GLU A 169 -15.81 6.62 -1.91
CA GLU A 169 -16.97 6.00 -1.28
C GLU A 169 -18.23 6.15 -2.13
N GLY A 170 -18.47 7.33 -2.70
CA GLY A 170 -19.61 7.58 -3.60
C GLY A 170 -19.52 6.88 -4.96
N ARG A 171 -18.39 6.24 -5.30
CA ARG A 171 -18.20 5.45 -6.53
C ARG A 171 -18.62 3.98 -6.38
N VAL A 172 -19.01 3.53 -5.19
CA VAL A 172 -19.60 2.21 -5.01
C VAL A 172 -20.96 2.19 -5.71
N PRO A 173 -21.17 1.38 -6.77
CA PRO A 173 -22.48 1.30 -7.37
C PRO A 173 -23.44 0.62 -6.39
N ASP A 174 -24.62 1.21 -6.19
CA ASP A 174 -25.74 0.58 -5.51
C ASP A 174 -25.98 -0.80 -6.13
N SER A 175 -25.85 -1.84 -5.32
CA SER A 175 -26.17 -3.21 -5.73
C SER A 175 -27.70 -3.32 -5.82
N HIS A 176 -28.24 -3.31 -7.03
CA HIS A 176 -29.64 -3.67 -7.33
C HIS A 176 -29.78 -5.17 -7.59
#